data_AF-A0A498HG80-F1
#
_entry.id   AF-A0A498HG80-F1
#
_cell.length_a   1.000
_cell.length_b   1.000
_cell.length_c   1.000
_cell.angle_alpha   90.00
_cell.angle_beta   90.00
_cell.angle_gamma   90.00
#
_symmetry.space_group_name_H-M   'P 1'
#
loop_
_entity.id
_entity.type
_entity.pdbx_description
1 polymer ?
#
loop_
_entity_poly.entity_id
_entity_poly.type
_entity_poly.pdbx_seq_one_letter_code
_entity_poly.pdbx_strand_id
1 'polypeptide(L)'
;MATGVIDKLKSHVATLSQISENEKNGFINLVARSVSGEAQHVDWSKIETPTDEVVVPHAGLEPAPKDTAEIKALLDKLVVLKLNGGLGTTMGCTGPKSVIEVRDGLTFLDLIVMQIEHLNDKFGSSVPLLLMNSFNTHDDTQKSQYPRLVVDDFTPLPSKGQTGKDGWYPPGHGDVFPSLKNSGKLDLLLSQVTPKTLADVKGGTLISYEGKVQLLEIAQVPEEHEVDGVKVLQLETAAGAAIKFFDHAIGINVPRARFLPVKATSDLLLVKSDLYNVRDGFVIRNKLRRDPQNPVIQLGPEFKKVDDFLSRFKSIPSLLECDGLRVDGDIWFGSGIKLKDINGSEDLDITHQESVLKLESRAGWLCRACLLRWRNKSFLNFCCMSLVEFAGYHVKLYGF
;
A
#
# COMPACT_ATOMS: atom_id res chain seq x y z
N MET A 1 27.58 28.48 0.83
CA MET A 1 27.21 27.70 -0.38
C MET A 1 25.70 27.71 -0.61
N ALA A 2 24.87 27.28 0.35
CA ALA A 2 23.41 27.19 0.24
C ALA A 2 22.71 28.37 -0.49
N THR A 3 22.97 29.62 -0.10
CA THR A 3 22.36 30.82 -0.71
C THR A 3 22.53 30.89 -2.23
N GLY A 4 23.76 30.73 -2.73
CA GLY A 4 24.04 30.78 -4.17
C GLY A 4 23.38 29.65 -4.97
N VAL A 5 23.16 28.47 -4.36
CA VAL A 5 22.38 27.38 -4.98
C VAL A 5 20.90 27.79 -5.11
N ILE A 6 20.33 28.38 -4.06
CA ILE A 6 18.93 28.80 -4.05
C ILE A 6 18.65 29.99 -4.98
N ASP A 7 19.58 30.94 -5.12
CA ASP A 7 19.39 32.07 -6.05
C ASP A 7 19.56 31.67 -7.53
N LYS A 8 20.46 30.72 -7.82
CA LYS A 8 20.51 30.02 -9.12
C LYS A 8 19.21 29.25 -9.38
N LEU A 9 18.71 28.50 -8.39
CA LEU A 9 17.47 27.72 -8.50
C LEU A 9 16.26 28.62 -8.79
N LYS A 10 16.06 29.71 -8.04
CA LYS A 10 14.99 30.70 -8.29
C LYS A 10 15.01 31.17 -9.76
N SER A 11 16.20 31.45 -10.28
CA SER A 11 16.39 31.93 -11.66
C SER A 11 15.95 30.90 -12.72
N HIS A 12 16.21 29.60 -12.50
CA HIS A 12 15.72 28.54 -13.38
C HIS A 12 14.23 28.23 -13.18
N VAL A 13 13.74 28.22 -11.93
CA VAL A 13 12.34 27.92 -11.61
C VAL A 13 11.39 29.01 -12.11
N ALA A 14 11.84 30.28 -12.15
CA ALA A 14 11.08 31.38 -12.70
C ALA A 14 10.67 31.18 -14.18
N THR A 15 11.54 30.56 -15.00
CA THR A 15 11.29 30.34 -16.44
C THR A 15 10.38 29.15 -16.75
N LEU A 16 10.06 28.32 -15.76
CA LEU A 16 9.13 27.20 -15.91
C LEU A 16 7.69 27.71 -15.96
N SER A 17 7.09 27.69 -17.16
CA SER A 17 5.69 28.12 -17.39
C SER A 17 4.66 27.02 -17.11
N GLN A 18 5.11 25.77 -16.91
CA GLN A 18 4.27 24.60 -16.65
C GLN A 18 3.78 24.50 -15.19
N ILE A 19 4.22 25.41 -14.31
CA ILE A 19 3.90 25.43 -12.88
C ILE A 19 3.50 26.83 -12.43
N SER A 20 2.53 26.90 -11.52
CA SER A 20 2.03 28.15 -10.94
C SER A 20 3.05 28.79 -9.98
N GLU A 21 2.90 30.08 -9.70
CA GLU A 21 3.73 30.76 -8.70
C GLU A 21 3.62 30.13 -7.30
N ASN A 22 2.49 29.50 -6.96
CA ASN A 22 2.34 28.76 -5.71
C ASN A 22 3.24 27.50 -5.69
N GLU A 23 3.29 26.75 -6.79
CA GLU A 23 4.17 25.59 -6.93
C GLU A 23 5.65 25.99 -6.97
N LYS A 24 6.00 27.06 -7.70
CA LYS A 24 7.37 27.60 -7.71
C LYS A 24 7.85 27.95 -6.30
N ASN A 25 7.05 28.71 -5.55
CA ASN A 25 7.38 29.08 -4.17
C ASN A 25 7.43 27.86 -3.23
N GLY A 26 6.49 26.92 -3.35
CA GLY A 26 6.49 25.67 -2.58
C GLY A 26 7.73 24.82 -2.83
N PHE A 27 8.13 24.66 -4.09
CA PHE A 27 9.34 23.95 -4.49
C PHE A 27 10.62 24.63 -3.99
N ILE A 28 10.75 25.95 -4.20
CA ILE A 28 11.92 26.72 -3.74
C ILE A 28 12.08 26.60 -2.21
N ASN A 29 10.97 26.67 -1.45
CA ASN A 29 10.99 26.50 0.01
C ASN A 29 11.39 25.07 0.42
N LEU A 30 10.97 24.04 -0.31
CA LEU A 30 11.34 22.66 -0.04
C LEU A 30 12.83 22.39 -0.29
N VAL A 31 13.37 22.88 -1.42
CA VAL A 31 14.81 22.78 -1.71
C VAL A 31 15.62 23.63 -0.74
N ALA A 32 15.15 24.82 -0.36
CA ALA A 32 15.82 25.65 0.64
C ALA A 32 15.96 24.94 1.99
N ARG A 33 14.93 24.23 2.46
CA ARG A 33 14.98 23.42 3.69
C ARG A 33 15.89 22.19 3.56
N SER A 34 15.95 21.57 2.39
CA SER A 34 16.88 20.45 2.13
C SER A 34 18.34 20.91 2.13
N VAL A 35 18.63 22.06 1.52
CA VAL A 35 19.98 22.61 1.35
C VAL A 35 20.46 23.43 2.57
N SER A 36 19.56 23.92 3.44
CA SER A 36 19.93 24.63 4.67
C SER A 36 20.57 23.71 5.73
N GLY A 37 20.31 22.40 5.67
CA GLY A 37 20.75 21.47 6.70
C GLY A 37 19.93 21.56 8.00
N GLU A 38 18.73 22.17 7.97
CA GLU A 38 17.78 22.19 9.09
C GLU A 38 17.09 20.82 9.31
N ALA A 39 17.88 19.75 9.27
CA ALA A 39 17.51 18.48 9.85
C ALA A 39 17.38 18.70 11.37
N GLN A 40 16.17 18.59 11.90
CA GLN A 40 15.94 18.53 13.35
C GLN A 40 16.55 17.21 13.86
N HIS A 41 17.84 17.24 14.19
CA HIS A 41 18.56 16.11 14.76
C HIS A 41 17.85 15.67 16.04
N VAL A 42 17.16 14.53 15.98
CA VAL A 42 16.45 13.95 17.12
C VAL A 42 17.50 13.40 18.06
N ASP A 43 17.61 14.01 19.24
CA ASP A 43 18.43 13.50 20.32
C ASP A 43 17.81 12.21 20.84
N TRP A 44 18.49 11.08 20.63
CA TRP A 44 18.00 9.75 21.01
C TRP A 44 17.75 9.64 22.52
N SER A 45 18.45 10.44 23.35
CA SER A 45 18.25 10.44 24.81
C SER A 45 16.95 11.12 25.25
N LYS A 46 16.27 11.86 24.34
CA LYS A 46 14.99 12.54 24.57
C LYS A 46 13.79 11.84 23.93
N ILE A 47 13.98 10.67 23.32
CA ILE A 47 12.88 9.91 22.72
C ILE A 47 12.17 9.12 23.82
N GLU A 48 10.89 9.42 24.02
CA GLU A 48 10.04 8.74 24.99
C GLU A 48 8.95 7.92 24.29
N THR A 49 8.64 6.75 24.86
CA THR A 49 7.44 5.99 24.48
C THR A 49 6.19 6.81 24.81
N PRO A 50 5.26 7.04 23.87
CA PRO A 50 3.99 7.70 24.17
C PRO A 50 3.18 6.97 25.26
N THR A 51 2.46 7.73 26.07
CA THR A 51 1.53 7.19 27.08
C THR A 51 0.18 6.83 26.44
N ASP A 52 -0.69 6.12 27.17
CA ASP A 52 -2.02 5.71 26.69
C ASP A 52 -2.99 6.90 26.50
N GLU A 53 -2.74 8.06 27.13
CA GLU A 53 -3.46 9.30 26.82
C GLU A 53 -3.04 9.91 25.47
N VAL A 54 -1.82 9.59 25.01
CA VAL A 54 -1.23 10.10 23.76
C VAL A 54 -1.45 9.14 22.59
N VAL A 55 -1.41 7.82 22.83
CA VAL A 55 -1.70 6.77 21.83
C VAL A 55 -2.80 5.87 22.37
N VAL A 56 -4.04 6.34 22.23
CA VAL A 56 -5.21 5.74 22.89
C VAL A 56 -5.51 4.34 22.34
N PRO A 57 -5.63 3.30 23.20
CA PRO A 57 -6.08 1.98 22.76
C PRO A 57 -7.51 2.05 22.18
N HIS A 58 -7.74 1.56 20.95
CA HIS A 58 -9.07 1.57 20.33
C HIS A 58 -10.14 0.87 21.19
N ALA A 59 -9.76 -0.09 22.03
CA ALA A 59 -10.68 -0.78 22.94
C ALA A 59 -11.18 0.09 24.13
N GLY A 60 -10.51 1.20 24.42
CA GLY A 60 -10.89 2.17 25.45
C GLY A 60 -11.61 3.42 24.92
N LEU A 61 -11.92 3.47 23.62
CA LEU A 61 -12.74 4.54 23.03
C LEU A 61 -14.22 4.30 23.33
N GLU A 62 -14.95 5.38 23.63
CA GLU A 62 -16.41 5.35 23.74
C GLU A 62 -17.04 4.78 22.45
N PRO A 63 -18.04 3.89 22.54
CA PRO A 63 -18.71 3.34 21.38
C PRO A 63 -19.50 4.42 20.64
N ALA A 64 -19.70 4.23 19.34
CA ALA A 64 -20.56 5.12 18.56
C ALA A 64 -21.99 5.21 19.16
N PRO A 65 -22.66 6.38 19.07
CA PRO A 65 -24.03 6.54 19.52
C PRO A 65 -24.97 5.46 18.99
N LYS A 66 -26.01 5.14 19.76
CA LYS A 66 -27.07 4.19 19.33
C LYS A 66 -28.15 4.86 18.48
N ASP A 67 -28.28 6.17 18.55
CA ASP A 67 -29.22 6.93 17.73
C ASP A 67 -28.66 7.20 16.32
N THR A 68 -29.52 7.01 15.33
CA THR A 68 -29.21 7.25 13.92
C THR A 68 -29.01 8.74 13.62
N ALA A 69 -29.74 9.65 14.29
CA ALA A 69 -29.56 11.08 14.05
C ALA A 69 -28.26 11.62 14.67
N GLU A 70 -27.85 11.14 15.85
CA GLU A 70 -26.51 11.39 16.41
C GLU A 70 -25.40 10.86 15.48
N ILE A 71 -25.51 9.62 14.97
CA ILE A 71 -24.54 9.09 13.98
C ILE A 71 -24.51 9.99 12.74
N LYS A 72 -25.66 10.35 12.19
CA LYS A 72 -25.74 11.23 11.01
C LYS A 72 -25.08 12.59 11.28
N ALA A 73 -25.30 13.19 12.45
CA ALA A 73 -24.71 14.48 12.82
C ALA A 73 -23.18 14.44 13.03
N LEU A 74 -22.58 13.24 13.19
CA LEU A 74 -21.14 13.02 13.11
C LEU A 74 -20.68 12.81 11.66
N LEU A 75 -21.44 12.05 10.86
CA LEU A 75 -21.14 11.79 9.45
C LEU A 75 -21.26 13.03 8.56
N ASP A 76 -22.20 13.92 8.83
CA ASP A 76 -22.37 15.19 8.11
C ASP A 76 -21.18 16.15 8.29
N LYS A 77 -20.26 15.86 9.24
CA LYS A 77 -19.00 16.58 9.47
C LYS A 77 -17.77 15.85 8.91
N LEU A 78 -17.94 14.63 8.40
CA LEU A 78 -16.86 13.75 7.94
C LEU A 78 -16.61 13.93 6.44
N VAL A 79 -15.34 13.99 6.06
CA VAL A 79 -14.89 13.96 4.66
C VAL A 79 -13.94 12.78 4.48
N VAL A 80 -14.16 11.96 3.44
CA VAL A 80 -13.29 10.81 3.15
C VAL A 80 -12.38 11.13 1.98
N LEU A 81 -11.12 11.46 2.26
CA LEU A 81 -10.09 11.65 1.24
C LEU A 81 -9.27 10.38 1.03
N LYS A 82 -9.03 10.00 -0.23
CA LYS A 82 -8.13 8.91 -0.63
C LYS A 82 -6.93 9.48 -1.41
N LEU A 83 -5.73 9.05 -1.04
CA LEU A 83 -4.50 9.38 -1.74
C LEU A 83 -4.39 8.48 -2.97
N ASN A 84 -4.55 9.06 -4.16
CA ASN A 84 -4.67 8.35 -5.44
C ASN A 84 -3.59 8.79 -6.45
N GLY A 85 -2.52 9.46 -6.00
CA GLY A 85 -1.44 9.96 -6.85
C GLY A 85 -0.41 8.90 -7.28
N GLY A 86 -0.45 7.70 -6.68
CA GLY A 86 0.49 6.61 -6.94
C GLY A 86 0.05 5.67 -8.07
N LEU A 87 0.97 5.42 -9.01
CA LEU A 87 0.82 4.44 -10.07
C LEU A 87 0.92 2.99 -9.55
N GLY A 88 0.41 2.05 -10.34
CA GLY A 88 0.63 0.62 -10.14
C GLY A 88 1.93 0.08 -10.78
N THR A 89 2.90 0.93 -11.13
CA THR A 89 4.12 0.58 -11.88
C THR A 89 4.98 -0.50 -11.21
N THR A 90 5.02 -0.56 -9.87
CA THR A 90 5.72 -1.65 -9.14
C THR A 90 5.12 -3.03 -9.42
N MET A 91 3.85 -3.08 -9.81
CA MET A 91 3.08 -4.25 -10.23
C MET A 91 2.77 -4.21 -11.75
N GLY A 92 3.55 -3.46 -12.53
CA GLY A 92 3.45 -3.41 -14.00
C GLY A 92 2.27 -2.62 -14.58
N CYS A 93 1.37 -2.05 -13.77
CA CYS A 93 0.21 -1.33 -14.28
C CYS A 93 0.57 0.09 -14.75
N THR A 94 -0.03 0.52 -15.86
CA THR A 94 0.13 1.87 -16.44
C THR A 94 -0.68 2.95 -15.72
N GLY A 95 -1.78 2.59 -15.05
CA GLY A 95 -2.70 3.51 -14.38
C GLY A 95 -2.50 3.64 -12.86
N PRO A 96 -3.38 4.41 -12.18
CA PRO A 96 -3.43 4.44 -10.71
C PRO A 96 -3.61 3.06 -10.11
N LYS A 97 -3.05 2.83 -8.92
CA LYS A 97 -3.22 1.55 -8.23
C LYS A 97 -4.67 1.24 -7.85
N SER A 98 -5.53 2.26 -7.76
CA SER A 98 -6.93 2.12 -7.37
C SER A 98 -7.83 1.43 -8.41
N VAL A 99 -7.45 1.42 -9.70
CA VAL A 99 -8.22 0.75 -10.77
C VAL A 99 -7.78 -0.70 -11.02
N ILE A 100 -6.89 -1.26 -10.18
CA ILE A 100 -6.61 -2.70 -10.20
C ILE A 100 -7.84 -3.43 -9.66
N GLU A 101 -8.34 -4.43 -10.40
CA GLU A 101 -9.45 -5.28 -9.98
C GLU A 101 -9.07 -6.08 -8.72
N VAL A 102 -9.86 -5.93 -7.66
CA VAL A 102 -9.69 -6.62 -6.38
C VAL A 102 -10.46 -7.92 -6.38
N ARG A 103 -11.75 -7.94 -6.72
CA ARG A 103 -12.57 -9.16 -6.66
C ARG A 103 -13.87 -8.99 -7.45
N ASP A 104 -14.34 -10.06 -8.09
CA ASP A 104 -15.68 -10.12 -8.70
C ASP A 104 -15.95 -8.97 -9.71
N GLY A 105 -14.90 -8.50 -10.40
CA GLY A 105 -14.92 -7.36 -11.33
C GLY A 105 -14.76 -5.97 -10.68
N LEU A 106 -14.78 -5.87 -9.35
CA LEU A 106 -14.70 -4.61 -8.59
C LEU A 106 -13.25 -4.22 -8.32
N THR A 107 -12.88 -2.97 -8.60
CA THR A 107 -11.58 -2.37 -8.29
C THR A 107 -11.50 -1.86 -6.84
N PHE A 108 -10.32 -1.41 -6.39
CA PHE A 108 -10.21 -0.75 -5.09
C PHE A 108 -11.06 0.52 -5.01
N LEU A 109 -11.23 1.24 -6.14
CA LEU A 109 -12.06 2.44 -6.17
C LEU A 109 -13.55 2.08 -6.01
N ASP A 110 -14.04 1.07 -6.72
CA ASP A 110 -15.44 0.64 -6.63
C ASP A 110 -15.79 0.17 -5.22
N LEU A 111 -14.92 -0.64 -4.61
CA LEU A 111 -15.06 -1.06 -3.21
C LEU A 111 -15.09 0.12 -2.23
N ILE A 112 -14.35 1.20 -2.51
CA ILE A 112 -14.38 2.43 -1.71
C ILE A 112 -15.67 3.22 -1.93
N VAL A 113 -16.17 3.31 -3.17
CA VAL A 113 -17.45 3.98 -3.49
C VAL A 113 -18.60 3.25 -2.78
N MET A 114 -18.69 1.93 -2.93
CA MET A 114 -19.70 1.10 -2.28
C MET A 114 -19.71 1.23 -0.75
N GLN A 115 -18.54 1.40 -0.11
CA GLN A 115 -18.45 1.64 1.34
C GLN A 115 -19.09 2.98 1.75
N ILE A 116 -18.98 4.01 0.92
CA ILE A 116 -19.53 5.35 1.18
C ILE A 116 -21.01 5.42 0.81
N GLU A 117 -21.44 4.75 -0.27
CA GLU A 117 -22.85 4.58 -0.62
C GLU A 117 -23.59 3.83 0.49
N HIS A 118 -23.10 2.65 0.91
CA HIS A 118 -23.68 1.89 2.03
C HIS A 118 -23.73 2.70 3.33
N LEU A 119 -22.73 3.54 3.61
CA LEU A 119 -22.71 4.42 4.77
C LEU A 119 -23.81 5.49 4.69
N ASN A 120 -23.94 6.14 3.53
CA ASN A 120 -24.91 7.20 3.29
C ASN A 120 -26.35 6.68 3.27
N ASP A 121 -26.63 5.58 2.56
CA ASP A 121 -27.95 4.94 2.52
C ASP A 121 -28.42 4.49 3.90
N LYS A 122 -27.50 3.92 4.69
CA LYS A 122 -27.81 3.35 6.01
C LYS A 122 -28.11 4.40 7.10
N PHE A 123 -27.47 5.56 7.02
CA PHE A 123 -27.59 6.62 8.05
C PHE A 123 -28.25 7.91 7.53
N GLY A 124 -28.65 7.95 6.25
CA GLY A 124 -29.20 9.13 5.59
C GLY A 124 -28.20 10.29 5.44
N SER A 125 -26.89 10.02 5.56
CA SER A 125 -25.83 11.02 5.49
C SER A 125 -25.43 11.35 4.04
N SER A 126 -24.52 12.29 3.86
CA SER A 126 -23.98 12.65 2.54
C SER A 126 -22.46 12.88 2.60
N VAL A 127 -21.73 11.90 3.16
CA VAL A 127 -20.27 11.90 3.31
C VAL A 127 -19.61 12.01 1.92
N PRO A 128 -18.85 13.07 1.61
CA PRO A 128 -18.18 13.21 0.33
C PRO A 128 -16.88 12.40 0.24
N LEU A 129 -16.69 11.75 -0.90
CA LEU A 129 -15.46 11.06 -1.29
C LEU A 129 -14.58 11.97 -2.16
N LEU A 130 -13.35 12.26 -1.70
CA LEU A 130 -12.36 13.03 -2.45
C LEU A 130 -11.20 12.13 -2.88
N LEU A 131 -10.81 12.21 -4.16
CA LEU A 131 -9.62 11.53 -4.69
C LEU A 131 -8.51 12.56 -4.95
N MET A 132 -7.37 12.43 -4.25
CA MET A 132 -6.16 13.18 -4.53
C MET A 132 -5.33 12.43 -5.58
N ASN A 133 -5.67 12.61 -6.86
CA ASN A 133 -4.89 12.11 -7.99
C ASN A 133 -3.64 12.98 -8.22
N SER A 134 -2.67 12.50 -8.99
CA SER A 134 -1.53 13.27 -9.53
C SER A 134 -1.69 13.48 -11.04
N PHE A 135 -0.72 14.12 -11.70
CA PHE A 135 -0.65 14.17 -13.18
C PHE A 135 -0.34 12.80 -13.81
N ASN A 136 0.17 11.83 -13.02
CA ASN A 136 0.41 10.47 -13.46
C ASN A 136 -0.86 9.61 -13.43
N THR A 137 -1.84 9.97 -12.59
CA THR A 137 -3.04 9.15 -12.37
C THR A 137 -4.34 9.76 -12.87
N HIS A 138 -4.24 10.85 -13.65
CA HIS A 138 -5.38 11.50 -14.29
C HIS A 138 -4.91 12.52 -15.33
N ASP A 139 -5.36 12.39 -16.58
CA ASP A 139 -4.81 13.16 -17.70
C ASP A 139 -5.27 14.63 -17.75
N ASP A 140 -6.50 14.93 -17.28
CA ASP A 140 -7.15 16.25 -17.43
C ASP A 140 -7.26 17.09 -16.14
N THR A 141 -6.18 17.27 -15.36
CA THR A 141 -6.19 18.34 -14.32
C THR A 141 -4.83 18.91 -13.98
N GLN A 142 -4.77 20.25 -13.91
CA GLN A 142 -3.72 21.00 -13.22
C GLN A 142 -3.66 20.57 -11.74
N LYS A 143 -2.52 20.00 -11.34
CA LYS A 143 -2.24 19.44 -10.01
C LYS A 143 -0.75 19.64 -9.71
N SER A 144 -0.41 19.83 -8.43
CA SER A 144 0.95 20.11 -7.96
C SER A 144 1.99 19.19 -8.59
N GLN A 145 2.88 19.76 -9.41
CA GLN A 145 4.03 19.05 -10.00
C GLN A 145 5.31 19.85 -9.74
N TYR A 146 6.36 19.21 -9.23
CA TYR A 146 7.67 19.82 -9.05
C TYR A 146 8.65 19.27 -10.08
N PRO A 147 9.62 20.07 -10.55
CA PRO A 147 10.63 19.59 -11.49
C PRO A 147 11.69 18.78 -10.74
N ARG A 148 12.10 17.63 -11.31
CA ARG A 148 13.22 16.85 -10.79
C ARG A 148 14.50 17.70 -10.82
N LEU A 149 15.38 17.57 -9.83
CA LEU A 149 16.67 18.27 -9.82
C LEU A 149 17.79 17.35 -10.30
N VAL A 150 18.68 17.84 -11.15
CA VAL A 150 19.91 17.11 -11.49
C VAL A 150 20.90 17.18 -10.32
N VAL A 151 21.43 16.03 -9.90
CA VAL A 151 22.32 15.90 -8.73
C VAL A 151 23.56 16.79 -8.86
N ASP A 152 24.20 16.79 -10.04
CA ASP A 152 25.52 17.39 -10.23
C ASP A 152 25.55 18.93 -10.16
N ASP A 153 24.44 19.61 -10.47
CA ASP A 153 24.40 21.07 -10.61
C ASP A 153 23.16 21.77 -10.02
N PHE A 154 22.26 21.00 -9.38
CA PHE A 154 21.01 21.45 -8.75
C PHE A 154 20.10 22.27 -9.68
N THR A 155 20.17 22.04 -11.00
CA THR A 155 19.24 22.65 -11.95
C THR A 155 17.97 21.80 -12.14
N PRO A 156 16.81 22.43 -12.40
CA PRO A 156 15.60 21.71 -12.81
C PRO A 156 15.84 20.94 -14.13
N LEU A 157 15.53 19.65 -14.15
CA LEU A 157 15.64 18.79 -15.33
C LEU A 157 14.87 19.35 -16.55
N PRO A 158 13.65 19.93 -16.42
CA PRO A 158 12.98 20.62 -17.52
C PRO A 158 13.75 21.81 -18.11
N SER A 159 14.59 22.49 -17.31
CA SER A 159 15.47 23.56 -17.81
C SER A 159 16.63 23.04 -18.67
N LYS A 160 16.88 21.72 -18.70
CA LYS A 160 17.79 21.05 -19.66
C LYS A 160 17.08 20.52 -20.91
N GLY A 161 15.81 20.90 -21.13
CA GLY A 161 15.00 20.51 -22.30
C GLY A 161 14.09 19.30 -22.06
N GLN A 162 14.33 18.53 -20.99
CA GLN A 162 13.55 17.36 -20.58
C GLN A 162 12.21 17.78 -19.95
N THR A 163 11.32 18.31 -20.79
CA THR A 163 10.05 18.95 -20.39
C THR A 163 8.86 17.99 -20.36
N GLY A 164 9.02 16.75 -20.86
CA GLY A 164 8.03 15.67 -20.79
C GLY A 164 7.80 15.15 -19.36
N LYS A 165 6.91 14.15 -19.19
CA LYS A 165 6.47 13.67 -17.86
C LYS A 165 7.63 13.35 -16.90
N ASP A 166 8.72 12.76 -17.39
CA ASP A 166 9.90 12.40 -16.60
C ASP A 166 10.78 13.57 -16.14
N GLY A 167 10.52 14.79 -16.62
CA GLY A 167 11.08 16.02 -16.05
C GLY A 167 10.46 16.39 -14.69
N TRP A 168 9.32 15.79 -14.32
CA TRP A 168 8.48 16.21 -13.20
C TRP A 168 8.13 15.04 -12.26
N TYR A 169 7.66 15.38 -11.07
CA TYR A 169 7.15 14.43 -10.09
C TYR A 169 6.10 15.08 -9.17
N PRO A 170 5.12 14.32 -8.65
CA PRO A 170 4.24 14.83 -7.61
C PRO A 170 5.04 14.96 -6.29
N PRO A 171 4.89 16.06 -5.52
CA PRO A 171 5.69 16.32 -4.30
C PRO A 171 5.34 15.46 -3.07
N GLY A 172 5.01 14.19 -3.30
CA GLY A 172 4.55 13.24 -2.31
C GLY A 172 3.17 13.54 -1.74
N HIS A 173 2.72 12.68 -0.83
CA HIS A 173 1.41 12.84 -0.19
C HIS A 173 1.31 13.98 0.83
N GLY A 174 2.44 14.60 1.20
CA GLY A 174 2.52 15.78 2.06
C GLY A 174 1.79 16.99 1.51
N ASP A 175 1.78 17.13 0.18
CA ASP A 175 1.14 18.24 -0.54
C ASP A 175 -0.38 18.34 -0.36
N VAL A 176 -1.06 17.34 0.23
CA VAL A 176 -2.54 17.33 0.21
C VAL A 176 -3.21 18.55 0.87
N PHE A 177 -2.55 19.32 1.75
CA PHE A 177 -3.10 20.52 2.36
C PHE A 177 -2.93 21.72 1.43
N PRO A 178 -1.71 22.09 0.95
CA PRO A 178 -1.58 23.08 -0.10
C PRO A 178 -2.44 22.72 -1.33
N SER A 179 -2.52 21.46 -1.77
CA SER A 179 -3.48 21.02 -2.80
C SER A 179 -4.94 21.28 -2.43
N LEU A 180 -5.42 20.86 -1.25
CA LEU A 180 -6.84 20.99 -0.84
C LEU A 180 -7.24 22.45 -0.59
N LYS A 181 -6.30 23.27 -0.12
CA LYS A 181 -6.41 24.72 0.12
C LYS A 181 -6.37 25.50 -1.19
N ASN A 182 -5.35 25.31 -2.02
CA ASN A 182 -5.19 26.00 -3.31
C ASN A 182 -6.30 25.63 -4.31
N SER A 183 -6.88 24.43 -4.22
CA SER A 183 -8.05 24.04 -5.03
C SER A 183 -9.39 24.55 -4.50
N GLY A 184 -9.41 25.34 -3.42
CA GLY A 184 -10.63 25.88 -2.78
C GLY A 184 -11.52 24.83 -2.11
N LYS A 185 -11.18 23.54 -2.20
CA LYS A 185 -11.98 22.43 -1.66
C LYS A 185 -12.03 22.45 -0.14
N LEU A 186 -10.94 22.81 0.52
CA LEU A 186 -10.92 23.01 1.98
C LEU A 186 -11.95 24.07 2.38
N ASP A 187 -11.96 25.21 1.69
CA ASP A 187 -12.86 26.31 1.98
C ASP A 187 -14.33 26.00 1.69
N LEU A 188 -14.62 25.21 0.65
CA LEU A 188 -15.94 24.72 0.29
C LEU A 188 -16.47 23.71 1.31
N LEU A 189 -15.68 22.69 1.67
CA LEU A 189 -16.06 21.68 2.66
C LEU A 189 -16.34 22.32 4.02
N LEU A 190 -15.47 23.23 4.47
CA LEU A 190 -15.67 24.00 5.70
C LEU A 190 -16.83 25.01 5.60
N SER A 191 -17.25 25.45 4.39
CA SER A 191 -18.43 26.31 4.27
C SER A 191 -19.74 25.54 4.53
N GLN A 192 -19.76 24.24 4.24
CA GLN A 192 -20.88 23.34 4.56
C GLN A 192 -21.03 23.11 6.08
N VAL A 193 -19.99 23.39 6.87
CA VAL A 193 -19.94 23.26 8.34
C VAL A 193 -19.21 24.45 9.00
N THR A 194 -19.80 25.65 8.89
CA THR A 194 -19.28 26.92 9.42
C THR A 194 -19.16 26.93 10.97
N PRO A 195 -18.18 27.61 11.62
CA PRO A 195 -17.12 28.51 11.10
C PRO A 195 -15.67 27.96 11.23
N LYS A 196 -14.69 28.72 10.71
CA LYS A 196 -13.30 28.28 10.42
C LYS A 196 -12.21 28.75 11.39
N THR A 197 -11.14 27.96 11.49
CA THR A 197 -9.77 28.33 11.92
C THR A 197 -8.72 27.69 10.99
N LEU A 198 -7.40 27.86 11.24
CA LEU A 198 -6.29 27.59 10.29
C LEU A 198 -5.19 26.68 10.89
N ALA A 199 -4.71 25.64 10.17
CA ALA A 199 -3.33 25.07 10.21
C ALA A 199 -3.14 23.87 9.23
N ASP A 200 -1.88 23.53 8.87
CA ASP A 200 -1.51 22.58 7.79
C ASP A 200 -0.69 21.31 8.23
N VAL A 201 -0.24 20.44 7.30
CA VAL A 201 -0.29 18.93 7.38
C VAL A 201 1.09 18.16 7.04
N LYS A 202 1.33 16.88 7.52
CA LYS A 202 2.34 15.78 7.15
C LYS A 202 3.86 15.80 7.57
N GLY A 203 4.68 14.71 7.72
CA GLY A 203 4.60 13.22 7.49
C GLY A 203 5.50 12.15 8.33
N GLY A 204 5.09 10.90 8.75
CA GLY A 204 5.92 9.81 9.49
C GLY A 204 5.29 8.81 10.57
N THR A 205 6.04 8.21 11.57
CA THR A 205 5.58 7.35 12.76
C THR A 205 5.69 7.95 14.21
N LEU A 206 4.79 7.69 15.17
CA LEU A 206 4.67 8.46 16.45
C LEU A 206 5.72 8.21 17.56
N ILE A 207 6.11 9.28 18.29
CA ILE A 207 6.92 9.28 19.54
C ILE A 207 6.49 10.42 20.50
N SER A 208 6.88 10.37 21.78
CA SER A 208 6.92 11.59 22.63
C SER A 208 8.30 12.24 22.47
N TYR A 209 8.34 13.56 22.28
CA TYR A 209 9.58 14.34 22.22
C TYR A 209 9.31 15.78 22.69
N GLU A 210 10.06 16.24 23.70
CA GLU A 210 9.97 17.59 24.27
C GLU A 210 8.53 18.04 24.60
N GLY A 211 7.72 17.11 25.15
CA GLY A 211 6.34 17.35 25.59
C GLY A 211 5.31 17.44 24.47
N LYS A 212 5.67 17.14 23.22
CA LYS A 212 4.73 17.03 22.09
C LYS A 212 4.74 15.65 21.47
N VAL A 213 3.62 15.33 20.81
CA VAL A 213 3.51 14.20 19.89
C VAL A 213 4.28 14.54 18.61
N GLN A 214 5.61 14.47 18.70
CA GLN A 214 6.40 14.38 17.50
C GLN A 214 6.21 12.98 16.90
N LEU A 215 6.75 12.84 15.71
CA LEU A 215 6.69 11.66 14.93
C LEU A 215 8.05 11.60 14.21
N LEU A 216 8.63 10.42 14.26
CA LEU A 216 9.95 10.05 13.77
C LEU A 216 9.82 9.46 12.37
N GLU A 217 10.80 9.72 11.52
CA GLU A 217 11.08 8.89 10.36
C GLU A 217 12.55 8.47 10.42
N ILE A 218 12.84 7.29 9.92
CA ILE A 218 14.21 6.96 9.51
C ILE A 218 14.55 7.96 8.39
N ALA A 219 15.66 8.68 8.54
CA ALA A 219 15.92 9.91 7.80
C ALA A 219 15.70 9.75 6.29
N GLN A 220 14.78 10.54 5.73
CA GLN A 220 14.55 10.61 4.28
C GLN A 220 15.73 11.30 3.59
N VAL A 221 16.77 10.52 3.32
CA VAL A 221 17.67 10.78 2.21
C VAL A 221 16.82 10.73 0.93
N PRO A 222 16.96 11.68 -0.01
CA PRO A 222 16.28 11.57 -1.30
C PRO A 222 16.70 10.26 -1.99
N GLU A 223 15.77 9.50 -2.55
CA GLU A 223 16.16 8.44 -3.47
C GLU A 223 16.85 9.08 -4.69
N GLU A 224 18.10 8.73 -4.93
CA GLU A 224 18.76 9.00 -6.21
C GLU A 224 18.10 8.11 -7.27
N HIS A 225 17.41 8.74 -8.21
CA HIS A 225 16.87 8.05 -9.38
C HIS A 225 17.69 8.41 -10.62
N GLU A 226 17.54 7.62 -11.68
CA GLU A 226 18.17 7.86 -12.97
C GLU A 226 17.08 8.04 -14.04
N VAL A 227 17.22 9.07 -14.87
CA VAL A 227 16.32 9.40 -15.99
C VAL A 227 17.20 9.67 -17.20
N ASP A 228 17.08 8.86 -18.26
CA ASP A 228 17.91 8.94 -19.47
C ASP A 228 19.44 9.04 -19.20
N GLY A 229 19.93 8.30 -18.20
CA GLY A 229 21.33 8.31 -17.76
C GLY A 229 21.72 9.49 -16.84
N VAL A 230 20.78 10.37 -16.50
CA VAL A 230 21.00 11.53 -15.62
C VAL A 230 20.53 11.21 -14.20
N LYS A 231 21.43 11.34 -13.22
CA LYS A 231 21.08 11.26 -11.80
C LYS A 231 20.22 12.43 -11.35
N VAL A 232 19.11 12.14 -10.69
CA VAL A 232 18.14 13.14 -10.23
C VAL A 232 17.62 12.90 -8.81
N LEU A 233 17.30 14.02 -8.16
CA LEU A 233 16.65 14.08 -6.84
C LEU A 233 15.15 14.36 -7.00
N GLN A 234 14.35 13.66 -6.20
CA GLN A 234 12.95 13.97 -5.94
C GLN A 234 12.82 14.33 -4.45
N LEU A 235 12.23 15.49 -4.13
CA LEU A 235 12.02 15.96 -2.76
C LEU A 235 10.54 15.90 -2.42
N GLU A 236 10.17 15.00 -1.51
CA GLU A 236 8.78 14.78 -1.10
C GLU A 236 8.54 15.14 0.37
N THR A 237 7.29 15.02 0.81
CA THR A 237 6.90 15.09 2.22
C THR A 237 5.91 13.97 2.58
N ALA A 238 6.04 13.37 3.78
CA ALA A 238 5.49 12.05 4.13
C ALA A 238 4.01 12.04 4.62
N ALA A 239 3.53 11.15 5.53
CA ALA A 239 2.09 10.90 5.89
C ALA A 239 1.45 11.42 7.25
N GLY A 240 2.13 11.45 8.43
CA GLY A 240 1.72 12.17 9.67
C GLY A 240 2.40 13.52 10.08
N ALA A 241 3.73 13.61 10.32
CA ALA A 241 4.54 14.63 11.09
C ALA A 241 4.05 16.04 11.41
N ALA A 242 3.25 16.74 10.61
CA ALA A 242 2.59 17.95 11.11
C ALA A 242 1.60 17.63 12.23
N ILE A 243 1.39 16.36 12.57
CA ILE A 243 0.90 15.95 13.89
C ILE A 243 1.62 16.68 15.04
N LYS A 244 2.90 17.07 14.87
CA LYS A 244 3.67 17.92 15.82
C LYS A 244 3.36 19.42 15.74
N PHE A 245 2.66 19.85 14.69
CA PHE A 245 2.16 21.20 14.43
C PHE A 245 0.66 21.35 14.72
N PHE A 246 -0.06 20.25 15.01
CA PHE A 246 -1.42 20.28 15.53
C PHE A 246 -1.42 20.27 17.05
N ASP A 247 -2.18 21.17 17.66
CA ASP A 247 -2.46 21.12 19.09
C ASP A 247 -3.40 19.95 19.42
N HIS A 248 -3.21 19.34 20.59
CA HIS A 248 -3.98 18.17 21.07
C HIS A 248 -4.00 16.96 20.12
N ALA A 249 -2.96 16.80 19.28
CA ALA A 249 -2.78 15.61 18.46
C ALA A 249 -2.64 14.34 19.30
N ILE A 250 -3.25 13.24 18.84
CA ILE A 250 -3.15 11.90 19.44
C ILE A 250 -2.97 10.81 18.37
N GLY A 251 -2.42 9.67 18.76
CA GLY A 251 -2.53 8.41 18.05
C GLY A 251 -3.72 7.58 18.55
N ILE A 252 -4.16 6.62 17.75
CA ILE A 252 -5.10 5.57 18.17
C ILE A 252 -4.51 4.22 17.76
N ASN A 253 -4.33 3.31 18.72
CA ASN A 253 -3.83 1.96 18.45
C ASN A 253 -4.98 1.07 17.96
N VAL A 254 -5.05 0.88 16.64
CA VAL A 254 -6.14 0.18 15.94
C VAL A 254 -5.81 -1.28 15.59
N PRO A 255 -6.79 -2.20 15.59
CA PRO A 255 -6.54 -3.59 15.19
C PRO A 255 -6.12 -3.71 13.72
N ARG A 256 -5.25 -4.69 13.41
CA ARG A 256 -4.68 -4.95 12.07
C ARG A 256 -5.73 -5.10 10.96
N ALA A 257 -6.99 -5.41 11.29
CA ALA A 257 -8.12 -5.38 10.35
C ALA A 257 -8.31 -4.02 9.64
N ARG A 258 -7.79 -2.90 10.18
CA ARG A 258 -7.79 -1.59 9.52
C ARG A 258 -6.54 -1.32 8.65
N PHE A 259 -5.57 -2.24 8.64
CA PHE A 259 -4.31 -2.12 7.90
C PHE A 259 -4.09 -3.35 7.01
N LEU A 260 -4.72 -3.32 5.83
CA LEU A 260 -4.60 -4.32 4.77
C LEU A 260 -4.07 -3.66 3.49
N PRO A 261 -2.79 -3.24 3.46
CA PRO A 261 -2.20 -2.63 2.28
C PRO A 261 -1.97 -3.67 1.17
N VAL A 262 -2.10 -3.25 -0.09
CA VAL A 262 -1.62 -4.01 -1.25
C VAL A 262 -0.42 -3.28 -1.85
N LYS A 263 0.76 -3.89 -1.79
CA LYS A 263 2.04 -3.35 -2.28
C LYS A 263 2.58 -4.16 -3.45
N ALA A 264 2.52 -5.49 -3.37
CA ALA A 264 2.87 -6.43 -4.44
C ALA A 264 1.68 -7.33 -4.85
N THR A 265 1.89 -8.21 -5.83
CA THR A 265 0.92 -9.22 -6.27
C THR A 265 0.69 -10.33 -5.25
N SER A 266 1.63 -10.58 -4.34
CA SER A 266 1.43 -11.43 -3.15
C SER A 266 0.32 -10.89 -2.23
N ASP A 267 0.29 -9.59 -1.99
CA ASP A 267 -0.81 -8.95 -1.24
C ASP A 267 -2.13 -8.97 -2.02
N LEU A 268 -2.06 -8.86 -3.36
CA LEU A 268 -3.24 -8.97 -4.23
C LEU A 268 -3.85 -10.38 -4.17
N LEU A 269 -3.01 -11.42 -4.11
CA LEU A 269 -3.44 -12.82 -3.92
C LEU A 269 -4.18 -13.00 -2.59
N LEU A 270 -3.67 -12.42 -1.49
CA LEU A 270 -4.34 -12.44 -0.19
C LEU A 270 -5.77 -11.89 -0.27
N VAL A 271 -5.96 -10.68 -0.81
CA VAL A 271 -7.29 -10.03 -0.88
C VAL A 271 -8.23 -10.66 -1.92
N LYS A 272 -7.69 -11.28 -2.97
CA LYS A 272 -8.46 -12.06 -3.95
C LYS A 272 -8.96 -13.40 -3.40
N SER A 273 -8.23 -14.00 -2.47
CA SER A 273 -8.53 -15.34 -1.93
C SER A 273 -9.78 -15.42 -1.05
N ASP A 274 -10.12 -16.65 -0.66
CA ASP A 274 -11.18 -16.96 0.31
C ASP A 274 -10.79 -16.67 1.77
N LEU A 275 -9.59 -16.15 2.05
CA LEU A 275 -9.25 -15.51 3.34
C LEU A 275 -10.14 -14.30 3.64
N TYR A 276 -10.74 -13.70 2.60
CA TYR A 276 -11.65 -12.58 2.70
C TYR A 276 -12.95 -12.83 1.93
N ASN A 277 -14.00 -12.12 2.33
CA ASN A 277 -15.26 -11.99 1.61
C ASN A 277 -15.48 -10.50 1.33
N VAL A 278 -16.02 -10.16 0.16
CA VAL A 278 -16.52 -8.81 -0.11
C VAL A 278 -18.00 -8.75 0.26
N ARG A 279 -18.39 -7.70 0.99
CA ARG A 279 -19.79 -7.38 1.30
C ARG A 279 -19.92 -5.88 1.51
N ASP A 280 -20.92 -5.26 0.89
CA ASP A 280 -21.23 -3.83 1.09
C ASP A 280 -20.01 -2.92 0.82
N GLY A 281 -19.15 -3.31 -0.14
CA GLY A 281 -17.84 -2.69 -0.43
C GLY A 281 -16.69 -3.06 0.53
N PHE A 282 -16.98 -3.61 1.71
CA PHE A 282 -15.96 -3.97 2.70
C PHE A 282 -15.28 -5.32 2.38
N VAL A 283 -13.96 -5.36 2.47
CA VAL A 283 -13.14 -6.58 2.41
C VAL A 283 -13.05 -7.16 3.82
N ILE A 284 -13.93 -8.09 4.15
CA ILE A 284 -14.11 -8.63 5.50
C ILE A 284 -13.38 -9.97 5.65
N ARG A 285 -12.60 -10.13 6.72
CA ARG A 285 -11.91 -11.39 7.08
C ARG A 285 -12.90 -12.56 7.13
N ASN A 286 -12.60 -13.67 6.45
CA ASN A 286 -13.43 -14.86 6.46
C ASN A 286 -13.34 -15.56 7.82
N LYS A 287 -14.50 -15.79 8.47
CA LYS A 287 -14.60 -16.45 9.78
C LYS A 287 -14.23 -17.94 9.76
N LEU A 288 -14.09 -18.55 8.57
CA LEU A 288 -13.61 -19.92 8.42
C LEU A 288 -12.09 -20.06 8.60
N ARG A 289 -11.33 -18.97 8.40
CA ARG A 289 -9.88 -18.94 8.67
C ARG A 289 -9.66 -18.88 10.18
N ARG A 290 -9.12 -19.96 10.75
CA ARG A 290 -8.99 -20.15 12.21
C ARG A 290 -7.93 -19.25 12.85
N ASP A 291 -6.80 -19.08 12.18
CA ASP A 291 -5.73 -18.18 12.61
C ASP A 291 -6.05 -16.72 12.23
N PRO A 292 -5.92 -15.74 13.14
CA PRO A 292 -6.11 -14.32 12.83
C PRO A 292 -5.04 -13.71 11.89
N GLN A 293 -3.89 -14.35 11.69
CA GLN A 293 -2.80 -13.82 10.85
C GLN A 293 -2.98 -14.15 9.35
N ASN A 294 -2.36 -13.35 8.48
CA ASN A 294 -2.28 -13.70 7.06
C ASN A 294 -1.16 -14.72 6.85
N PRO A 295 -1.33 -15.70 5.93
CA PRO A 295 -0.20 -16.49 5.49
C PRO A 295 0.90 -15.62 4.89
N VAL A 296 2.14 -16.08 5.00
CA VAL A 296 3.29 -15.44 4.38
C VAL A 296 3.32 -15.83 2.91
N ILE A 297 3.04 -14.88 2.01
CA ILE A 297 3.01 -15.12 0.56
C ILE A 297 4.26 -14.50 -0.10
N GLN A 298 5.09 -15.33 -0.69
CA GLN A 298 6.26 -14.96 -1.49
C GLN A 298 6.06 -15.45 -2.93
N LEU A 299 6.06 -14.54 -3.90
CA LEU A 299 5.95 -14.87 -5.33
C LEU A 299 7.17 -14.32 -6.08
N GLY A 300 7.73 -15.14 -6.97
CA GLY A 300 8.91 -14.84 -7.77
C GLY A 300 8.69 -13.71 -8.79
N PRO A 301 9.76 -13.26 -9.46
CA PRO A 301 9.71 -12.16 -10.42
C PRO A 301 8.71 -12.40 -11.57
N GLU A 302 8.44 -13.65 -11.92
CA GLU A 302 7.46 -14.10 -12.93
C GLU A 302 6.01 -13.71 -12.60
N PHE A 303 5.72 -13.41 -11.33
CA PHE A 303 4.41 -12.97 -10.84
C PHE A 303 4.39 -11.48 -10.49
N LYS A 304 5.45 -10.72 -10.77
CA LYS A 304 5.59 -9.33 -10.30
C LYS A 304 4.55 -8.38 -10.91
N LYS A 305 4.19 -8.57 -12.18
CA LYS A 305 3.16 -7.75 -12.84
C LYS A 305 1.77 -8.34 -12.65
N VAL A 306 0.73 -7.49 -12.66
CA VAL A 306 -0.66 -7.95 -12.56
C VAL A 306 -1.04 -8.90 -13.71
N ASP A 307 -0.67 -8.59 -14.95
CA ASP A 307 -1.08 -9.41 -16.12
C ASP A 307 -0.39 -10.79 -16.11
N ASP A 308 0.90 -10.81 -15.77
CA ASP A 308 1.68 -12.04 -15.58
C ASP A 308 1.11 -12.86 -14.40
N PHE A 309 0.76 -12.21 -13.28
CA PHE A 309 0.09 -12.85 -12.12
C PHE A 309 -1.30 -13.42 -12.47
N LEU A 310 -2.16 -12.65 -13.13
CA LEU A 310 -3.53 -13.07 -13.45
C LEU A 310 -3.55 -14.23 -14.46
N SER A 311 -2.71 -14.17 -15.50
CA SER A 311 -2.60 -15.26 -16.48
C SER A 311 -2.08 -16.57 -15.85
N ARG A 312 -1.17 -16.48 -14.87
CA ARG A 312 -0.65 -17.63 -14.13
C ARG A 312 -1.64 -18.28 -13.16
N PHE A 313 -2.77 -17.65 -12.82
CA PHE A 313 -3.79 -18.21 -11.93
C PHE A 313 -5.14 -18.42 -12.65
N LYS A 314 -5.32 -19.59 -13.29
CA LYS A 314 -6.58 -19.99 -13.98
C LYS A 314 -7.81 -19.95 -13.06
N SER A 315 -7.61 -20.09 -11.75
CA SER A 315 -8.43 -19.44 -10.73
C SER A 315 -7.56 -19.14 -9.51
N ILE A 316 -7.96 -18.15 -8.71
CA ILE A 316 -7.32 -17.89 -7.41
C ILE A 316 -7.50 -19.13 -6.51
N PRO A 317 -6.42 -19.66 -5.88
CA PRO A 317 -6.50 -20.81 -4.99
C PRO A 317 -7.18 -20.47 -3.67
N SER A 318 -7.75 -21.50 -3.04
CA SER A 318 -8.17 -21.45 -1.63
C SER A 318 -6.94 -21.39 -0.73
N LEU A 319 -6.91 -20.42 0.20
CA LEU A 319 -5.83 -20.18 1.17
C LEU A 319 -6.30 -20.33 2.63
N LEU A 320 -7.56 -20.70 2.88
CA LEU A 320 -8.12 -20.82 4.25
C LEU A 320 -7.29 -21.68 5.22
N GLU A 321 -6.66 -22.73 4.72
CA GLU A 321 -5.84 -23.67 5.51
C GLU A 321 -4.33 -23.55 5.18
N CYS A 322 -3.92 -22.45 4.55
CA CYS A 322 -2.53 -22.12 4.21
C CYS A 322 -1.96 -21.10 5.20
N ASP A 323 -0.74 -21.35 5.68
CA ASP A 323 0.02 -20.53 6.64
C ASP A 323 1.29 -19.94 5.98
N GLY A 324 1.86 -20.63 4.97
CA GLY A 324 2.94 -20.10 4.14
C GLY A 324 2.87 -20.60 2.69
N LEU A 325 3.24 -19.72 1.74
CA LEU A 325 3.37 -20.05 0.31
C LEU A 325 4.57 -19.33 -0.28
N ARG A 326 5.50 -20.09 -0.87
CA ARG A 326 6.56 -19.58 -1.74
C ARG A 326 6.41 -20.16 -3.14
N VAL A 327 6.51 -19.32 -4.16
CA VAL A 327 6.49 -19.71 -5.58
C VAL A 327 7.63 -19.00 -6.28
N ASP A 328 8.47 -19.73 -7.03
CA ASP A 328 9.68 -19.19 -7.68
C ASP A 328 9.87 -19.86 -9.06
N GLY A 329 10.06 -19.07 -10.12
CA GLY A 329 10.18 -19.59 -11.50
C GLY A 329 8.87 -19.66 -12.29
N ASP A 330 8.95 -20.18 -13.52
CA ASP A 330 7.86 -20.18 -14.52
C ASP A 330 6.75 -21.20 -14.19
N ILE A 331 5.91 -20.85 -13.22
CA ILE A 331 4.86 -21.70 -12.65
C ILE A 331 3.46 -21.19 -13.03
N TRP A 332 2.53 -22.13 -13.25
CA TRP A 332 1.15 -21.89 -13.68
C TRP A 332 0.18 -22.74 -12.85
N PHE A 333 -0.90 -22.12 -12.36
CA PHE A 333 -1.89 -22.72 -11.46
C PHE A 333 -3.21 -22.99 -12.19
N GLY A 334 -3.69 -24.23 -12.08
CA GLY A 334 -5.00 -24.66 -12.57
C GLY A 334 -6.20 -24.16 -11.74
N SER A 335 -7.41 -24.50 -12.17
CA SER A 335 -8.64 -24.09 -11.49
C SER A 335 -8.94 -24.94 -10.25
N GLY A 336 -9.56 -24.34 -9.23
CA GLY A 336 -10.07 -25.06 -8.05
C GLY A 336 -9.02 -25.57 -7.06
N ILE A 337 -7.76 -25.14 -7.20
CA ILE A 337 -6.66 -25.49 -6.30
C ILE A 337 -6.95 -25.02 -4.87
N LYS A 338 -6.56 -25.86 -3.90
CA LYS A 338 -6.54 -25.51 -2.47
C LYS A 338 -5.13 -25.71 -1.95
N LEU A 339 -4.60 -24.70 -1.26
CA LEU A 339 -3.29 -24.75 -0.63
C LEU A 339 -3.47 -24.94 0.87
N LYS A 340 -2.68 -25.86 1.43
CA LYS A 340 -2.74 -26.27 2.83
C LYS A 340 -1.43 -26.88 3.26
N ASP A 341 -0.95 -26.49 4.43
CA ASP A 341 0.29 -26.98 5.01
C ASP A 341 0.14 -28.39 5.62
N ILE A 342 1.24 -29.15 5.57
CA ILE A 342 1.27 -30.57 5.99
C ILE A 342 2.02 -30.69 7.32
N ASN A 343 1.35 -30.35 8.42
CA ASN A 343 1.71 -30.70 9.81
C ASN A 343 3.22 -30.72 10.16
N GLY A 344 3.98 -29.63 9.97
CA GLY A 344 5.33 -29.55 10.57
C GLY A 344 6.35 -28.60 9.92
N SER A 345 6.25 -27.31 10.24
CA SER A 345 7.36 -26.33 10.23
C SER A 345 8.11 -25.99 8.93
N GLU A 346 7.55 -26.22 7.74
CA GLU A 346 8.08 -25.64 6.49
C GLU A 346 6.92 -25.11 5.62
N ASP A 347 7.08 -23.91 5.07
CA ASP A 347 6.11 -23.27 4.15
C ASP A 347 5.95 -24.09 2.85
N LEU A 348 4.83 -23.93 2.14
CA LEU A 348 4.63 -24.52 0.81
C LEU A 348 5.58 -23.90 -0.23
N ASP A 349 6.78 -24.46 -0.40
CA ASP A 349 7.79 -24.01 -1.37
C ASP A 349 7.65 -24.72 -2.73
N ILE A 350 7.35 -23.93 -3.76
CA ILE A 350 7.13 -24.38 -5.14
C ILE A 350 8.16 -23.71 -6.06
N THR A 351 9.31 -24.37 -6.22
CA THR A 351 10.50 -23.86 -6.94
C THR A 351 10.78 -24.57 -8.28
N HIS A 352 10.01 -25.62 -8.63
CA HIS A 352 10.17 -26.41 -9.85
C HIS A 352 8.80 -26.76 -10.45
N GLN A 353 8.70 -26.83 -11.79
CA GLN A 353 7.43 -27.16 -12.48
C GLN A 353 6.87 -28.54 -12.11
N GLU A 354 7.73 -29.52 -11.80
CA GLU A 354 7.31 -30.87 -11.37
C GLU A 354 6.57 -30.88 -10.02
N SER A 355 6.72 -29.83 -9.20
CA SER A 355 6.02 -29.70 -7.91
C SER A 355 4.53 -29.38 -8.05
N VAL A 356 4.06 -28.94 -9.22
CA VAL A 356 2.64 -28.56 -9.45
C VAL A 356 1.85 -29.73 -10.06
N LEU A 357 1.45 -30.65 -9.18
CA LEU A 357 0.61 -31.78 -9.55
C LEU A 357 -0.79 -31.34 -9.97
N LYS A 358 -1.18 -31.69 -11.20
CA LYS A 358 -2.55 -31.53 -11.71
C LYS A 358 -3.58 -32.21 -10.80
N LEU A 359 -4.59 -31.45 -10.38
CA LEU A 359 -5.84 -31.96 -9.81
C LEU A 359 -7.07 -31.39 -10.56
N GLU A 360 -7.19 -31.72 -11.86
CA GLU A 360 -8.47 -31.61 -12.56
C GLU A 360 -9.18 -32.97 -12.50
N SER A 361 -10.41 -33.02 -11.97
CA SER A 361 -11.21 -34.25 -11.90
C SER A 361 -12.60 -34.11 -12.50
N ARG A 362 -12.72 -34.45 -13.79
CA ARG A 362 -13.85 -35.19 -14.37
C ARG A 362 -13.52 -35.54 -15.83
N ALA A 363 -13.43 -36.85 -16.11
CA ALA A 363 -13.19 -37.44 -17.44
C ALA A 363 -11.88 -37.02 -18.16
N GLY A 364 -10.73 -37.57 -17.73
CA GLY A 364 -9.56 -37.72 -18.61
C GLY A 364 -8.19 -37.52 -17.95
N TRP A 365 -7.33 -38.54 -18.08
CA TRP A 365 -5.88 -38.54 -17.83
C TRP A 365 -5.39 -38.37 -16.37
N LEU A 366 -4.64 -39.38 -15.90
CA LEU A 366 -4.02 -39.41 -14.58
C LEU A 366 -2.71 -38.61 -14.56
N CYS A 367 -2.33 -38.11 -13.38
CA CYS A 367 -0.93 -38.09 -12.93
C CYS A 367 -0.86 -38.44 -11.43
N ARG A 368 0.34 -38.68 -10.90
CA ARG A 368 0.55 -39.38 -9.61
C ARG A 368 1.56 -38.67 -8.69
N ALA A 369 1.28 -38.77 -7.39
CA ALA A 369 2.21 -38.78 -6.25
C ALA A 369 2.98 -37.48 -5.90
N CYS A 370 2.81 -37.04 -4.64
CA CYS A 370 3.60 -35.98 -4.02
C CYS A 370 5.01 -36.43 -3.64
N LEU A 371 5.96 -35.50 -3.76
CA LEU A 371 7.08 -35.19 -2.85
C LEU A 371 7.67 -36.31 -1.96
N LEU A 372 9.00 -36.50 -2.06
CA LEU A 372 9.87 -36.60 -0.90
C LEU A 372 11.29 -36.08 -1.21
N ARG A 373 12.04 -35.71 -0.17
CA ARG A 373 13.12 -34.70 -0.21
C ARG A 373 14.52 -35.28 -0.48
N TRP A 374 15.38 -34.53 -1.17
CA TRP A 374 16.73 -34.97 -1.56
C TRP A 374 17.83 -34.49 -0.59
N ARG A 375 18.44 -35.40 0.20
CA ARG A 375 19.81 -35.23 0.77
C ARG A 375 20.33 -36.44 1.57
N ASN A 376 21.02 -37.38 0.91
CA ASN A 376 22.42 -37.75 1.22
C ASN A 376 22.94 -38.91 0.37
N LYS A 377 24.26 -38.96 0.16
CA LYS A 377 24.94 -40.14 -0.39
C LYS A 377 25.29 -41.11 0.76
N SER A 378 24.57 -42.24 0.87
CA SER A 378 25.15 -43.57 1.16
C SER A 378 24.08 -44.65 1.37
N PHE A 379 24.34 -45.81 0.78
CA PHE A 379 23.88 -47.15 1.12
C PHE A 379 22.37 -47.50 1.25
N LEU A 380 22.09 -48.68 0.68
CA LEU A 380 20.84 -49.42 0.70
C LEU A 380 20.36 -49.84 2.10
N ASN A 381 19.03 -50.03 2.18
CA ASN A 381 18.32 -51.22 2.67
C ASN A 381 17.61 -51.29 4.05
N PHE A 382 16.52 -52.08 3.99
CA PHE A 382 15.81 -52.89 5.00
C PHE A 382 14.69 -52.30 5.90
N CYS A 383 13.49 -52.89 5.73
CA CYS A 383 12.32 -52.98 6.64
C CYS A 383 11.58 -51.68 7.08
N CYS A 384 10.32 -51.74 7.56
CA CYS A 384 9.11 -52.49 7.18
C CYS A 384 7.96 -52.12 8.15
N MET A 385 6.70 -52.03 7.66
CA MET A 385 5.44 -52.05 8.46
C MET A 385 5.20 -50.84 9.42
N SER A 386 3.97 -50.42 9.78
CA SER A 386 2.62 -50.97 9.51
C SER A 386 1.47 -49.92 9.56
N LEU A 387 0.49 -50.08 8.66
CA LEU A 387 -0.99 -49.95 8.81
C LEU A 387 -1.68 -48.77 9.53
N VAL A 388 -2.71 -48.19 8.87
CA VAL A 388 -4.15 -48.12 9.28
C VAL A 388 -5.01 -48.00 7.98
N GLU A 389 -6.28 -48.40 8.00
CA GLU A 389 -7.20 -48.48 6.84
C GLU A 389 -8.24 -47.35 6.75
N PHE A 390 -8.81 -47.12 5.56
CA PHE A 390 -10.28 -47.00 5.39
C PHE A 390 -10.71 -47.31 3.94
N ALA A 391 -11.80 -48.07 3.80
CA ALA A 391 -12.64 -48.32 2.61
C ALA A 391 -12.04 -48.09 1.20
N GLY A 392 -11.60 -49.17 0.53
CA GLY A 392 -11.68 -49.27 -0.94
C GLY A 392 -10.51 -49.94 -1.64
N TYR A 393 -9.33 -49.31 -1.66
CA TYR A 393 -8.21 -49.72 -2.51
C TYR A 393 -6.85 -49.59 -1.82
N HIS A 394 -6.22 -50.73 -1.53
CA HIS A 394 -4.82 -50.77 -1.10
C HIS A 394 -3.88 -50.70 -2.31
N VAL A 395 -3.02 -49.68 -2.37
CA VAL A 395 -1.90 -49.66 -3.32
C VAL A 395 -0.70 -50.38 -2.68
N LYS A 396 -0.57 -51.68 -2.92
CA LYS A 396 0.71 -52.37 -2.73
C LYS A 396 1.72 -51.85 -3.75
N LEU A 397 2.95 -51.59 -3.30
CA LEU A 397 4.11 -51.44 -4.17
C LEU A 397 4.96 -52.71 -4.03
N TYR A 398 5.08 -53.48 -5.11
CA TYR A 398 6.10 -54.51 -5.26
C TYR A 398 7.25 -53.87 -6.05
N GLY A 399 8.46 -53.92 -5.51
CA GLY A 399 9.67 -53.40 -6.16
C GLY A 399 10.47 -54.50 -6.86
N PHE A 400 11.28 -54.06 -7.82
CA PHE A 400 12.44 -54.74 -8.39
C PHE A 400 13.54 -53.68 -8.60
#